data_AF-A0AA36H9H3-F1
#
_entry.id   AF-A0AA36H9H3-F1
#
_cell.length_a   1.000
_cell.length_b   1.000
_cell.length_c   1.000
_cell.angle_alpha   90.00
_cell.angle_beta   90.00
_cell.angle_gamma   90.00
#
_symmetry.space_group_name_H-M   'P 1'
#
loop_
_entity.id
_entity.type
_entity.pdbx_description
1 polymer ?
#
loop_
_entity_poly.entity_id
_entity_poly.type
_entity_poly.pdbx_seq_one_letter_code
_entity_poly.pdbx_strand_id
1 'polypeptide(L)'
;MKRKLSVRKDDVLHSAYRSERFILKPILRSDRTPAEARYTDAVCRGRVIIENAFGSLKRQFLSLHTELRHAPTRASKIIVSACCLRNYCIETREQPFTANEAIPQQYPEAGDDETDVPDAGEAQSKMTAILQKKNARLSS
;
A
#
# COMPACT_ATOMS: atom_id res chain seq x y z
N MET A 1 19.51 12.11 19.68
CA MET A 1 18.13 11.63 19.43
C MET A 1 18.14 10.54 18.37
N LYS A 2 18.08 9.26 18.77
CA LYS A 2 18.02 8.13 17.84
C LYS A 2 16.57 7.99 17.36
N ARG A 3 16.28 8.38 16.12
CA ARG A 3 14.98 8.10 15.50
C ARG A 3 14.89 6.59 15.32
N LYS A 4 14.06 5.94 16.15
CA LYS A 4 13.69 4.53 16.02
C LYS A 4 13.23 4.34 14.58
N LEU A 5 13.94 3.50 13.82
CA LEU A 5 13.59 3.15 12.45
C LEU A 5 12.35 2.26 12.54
N SER A 6 11.18 2.88 12.71
CA SER A 6 9.91 2.21 12.53
C SER A 6 9.84 1.86 11.06
N VAL A 7 10.08 0.59 10.73
CA VAL A 7 9.78 0.02 9.41
C VAL A 7 8.35 0.43 9.11
N ARG A 8 8.15 1.31 8.12
CA ARG A 8 6.79 1.66 7.71
C ARG A 8 6.21 0.42 7.04
N LYS A 9 4.91 0.12 7.18
CA LYS A 9 4.26 -1.02 6.51
C LYS A 9 4.62 -1.09 5.00
N ASP A 10 4.87 0.08 4.40
CA ASP A 10 5.35 0.24 3.03
C ASP A 10 6.69 -0.46 2.72
N ASP A 11 7.63 -0.52 3.66
CA ASP A 11 8.97 -1.07 3.44
C ASP A 11 8.93 -2.58 3.14
N VAL A 12 7.94 -3.29 3.70
CA VAL A 12 7.78 -4.74 3.50
C VAL A 12 7.34 -5.04 2.07
N LEU A 13 6.35 -4.31 1.54
CA LEU A 13 5.83 -4.51 0.19
C LEU A 13 6.86 -4.20 -0.90
N HIS A 14 7.69 -3.17 -0.71
CA HIS A 14 8.72 -2.79 -1.70
C HIS A 14 9.94 -3.72 -1.66
N SER A 15 10.14 -4.44 -0.55
CA SER A 15 11.20 -5.44 -0.43
C SER A 15 10.88 -6.75 -1.18
N ALA A 16 9.59 -7.05 -1.39
CA ALA A 16 9.14 -8.32 -1.98
C ALA A 16 9.50 -8.49 -3.46
N TYR A 17 9.70 -7.39 -4.18
CA TYR A 17 10.08 -7.41 -5.59
C TYR A 17 11.53 -6.95 -5.76
N ARG A 18 12.27 -7.49 -6.74
CA ARG A 18 13.61 -7.01 -7.09
C ARG A 18 13.53 -5.63 -7.75
N SER A 19 14.56 -4.79 -7.59
CA SER A 19 14.60 -3.51 -8.31
C SER A 19 14.98 -3.79 -9.75
N GLU A 20 14.01 -3.67 -10.64
CA GLU A 20 14.19 -3.91 -12.06
C GLU A 20 14.10 -2.58 -12.83
N ARG A 21 14.52 -2.58 -14.09
CA ARG A 21 14.48 -1.37 -14.95
C ARG A 21 13.07 -0.81 -15.16
N PHE A 22 12.04 -1.60 -14.85
CA PHE A 22 10.62 -1.28 -15.05
C PHE A 22 9.85 -1.04 -13.75
N ILE A 23 10.48 -1.14 -12.57
CA ILE A 23 9.82 -0.91 -11.27
C ILE A 23 10.63 0.11 -10.46
N LEU A 24 10.04 1.29 -10.23
CA LEU A 24 10.61 2.31 -9.35
C LEU A 24 10.42 1.91 -7.90
N LYS A 25 11.51 1.90 -7.12
CA LYS A 25 11.46 1.61 -5.68
C LYS A 25 12.28 2.59 -4.87
N PRO A 26 11.81 2.98 -3.68
CA PRO A 26 12.61 3.77 -2.76
C PRO A 26 13.84 2.98 -2.32
N ILE A 27 14.98 3.66 -2.17
CA ILE A 27 16.21 3.03 -1.69
C ILE A 27 16.11 2.92 -0.18
N LEU A 28 16.04 1.70 0.38
CA LEU A 28 15.75 1.47 1.80
C LEU A 28 16.96 1.58 2.73
N ARG A 29 18.18 1.55 2.18
CA ARG A 29 19.42 1.64 2.99
C ARG A 29 19.56 3.00 3.67
N SER A 30 20.20 3.02 4.82
CA SER A 30 20.36 4.22 5.66
C SER A 30 21.50 5.13 5.20
N ASP A 31 22.49 4.61 4.50
CA ASP A 31 23.73 5.26 4.05
C ASP A 31 23.61 5.92 2.66
N ARG A 32 22.45 6.55 2.37
CA ARG A 32 22.14 7.13 1.06
C ARG A 32 23.02 8.34 0.73
N THR A 33 23.48 8.40 -0.52
CA THR A 33 24.05 9.62 -1.09
C THR A 33 22.96 10.71 -1.24
N PRO A 34 23.32 12.00 -1.36
CA PRO A 34 22.34 13.06 -1.59
C PRO A 34 21.47 12.84 -2.83
N ALA A 35 22.03 12.25 -3.89
CA ALA A 35 21.28 11.94 -5.11
C ALA A 35 20.21 10.86 -4.87
N GLU A 36 20.56 9.81 -4.14
CA GLU A 36 19.65 8.70 -3.80
C GLU A 36 18.56 9.11 -2.82
N ALA A 37 18.88 10.04 -1.90
CA ALA A 37 17.88 10.65 -1.03
C ALA A 37 16.84 11.42 -1.85
N ARG A 38 17.26 12.25 -2.81
CA ARG A 38 16.35 12.98 -3.71
C ARG A 38 15.49 12.04 -4.56
N TYR A 39 16.09 11.00 -5.12
CA TYR A 39 15.36 9.99 -5.88
C TYR A 39 14.29 9.29 -5.01
N THR A 40 14.68 8.84 -3.82
CA THR A 40 13.77 8.15 -2.88
C THR A 40 12.63 9.07 -2.46
N ASP A 41 12.93 10.33 -2.15
CA ASP A 41 11.92 11.33 -1.80
C ASP A 41 10.92 11.56 -2.95
N ALA A 42 11.41 11.70 -4.19
CA ALA A 42 10.54 11.86 -5.36
C ALA A 42 9.62 10.65 -5.57
N VAL A 43 10.14 9.42 -5.44
CA VAL A 43 9.35 8.18 -5.54
C VAL A 43 8.29 8.12 -4.44
N CYS A 44 8.67 8.39 -3.19
CA CYS A 44 7.73 8.40 -2.07
C CYS A 44 6.64 9.47 -2.24
N ARG A 45 7.00 10.69 -2.66
CA ARG A 45 6.02 11.75 -2.93
C ARG A 45 5.06 11.38 -4.06
N GLY A 46 5.56 10.78 -5.14
CA GLY A 46 4.72 10.27 -6.22
C GLY A 46 3.71 9.24 -5.72
N ARG A 47 4.14 8.30 -4.89
CA ARG A 47 3.25 7.30 -4.29
C ARG A 47 2.15 7.92 -3.44
N VAL A 48 2.49 8.87 -2.56
CA VAL A 48 1.52 9.54 -1.69
C VAL A 48 0.42 10.22 -2.53
N ILE A 49 0.77 10.85 -3.66
CA ILE A 49 -0.22 11.48 -4.55
C ILE A 49 -1.19 10.43 -5.11
N ILE A 50 -0.67 9.31 -5.62
CA ILE A 50 -1.47 8.25 -6.22
C ILE A 50 -2.34 7.54 -5.18
N GLU A 51 -1.79 7.23 -4.01
CA GLU A 51 -2.51 6.62 -2.89
C GLU A 51 -3.64 7.52 -2.39
N ASN A 52 -3.39 8.83 -2.27
CA ASN A 52 -4.43 9.80 -1.92
C ASN A 52 -5.52 9.91 -2.99
N ALA A 53 -5.16 9.83 -4.27
CA ALA A 53 -6.14 9.83 -5.37
C ALA A 53 -7.04 8.59 -5.31
N PHE A 54 -6.46 7.40 -5.14
CA PHE A 54 -7.24 6.16 -4.97
C PHE A 54 -8.07 6.16 -3.69
N GLY A 55 -7.53 6.68 -2.58
CA GLY A 55 -8.28 6.83 -1.33
C GLY A 55 -9.49 7.74 -1.51
N SER A 56 -9.34 8.84 -2.24
CA SER A 56 -10.43 9.78 -2.54
C SER A 56 -11.52 9.13 -3.41
N LEU A 57 -11.11 8.39 -4.45
CA LEU A 57 -12.02 7.65 -5.33
C LEU A 57 -12.82 6.60 -4.56
N LYS A 58 -12.16 5.78 -3.73
CA LYS A 58 -12.83 4.75 -2.92
C LYS A 58 -13.78 5.35 -1.89
N ARG A 59 -13.42 6.46 -1.24
CA ARG A 59 -14.32 7.13 -0.29
C ARG A 59 -15.57 7.69 -0.97
N GLN A 60 -15.40 8.33 -2.13
CA GLN A 60 -16.51 8.97 -2.84
C GLN A 60 -17.44 7.96 -3.53
N PHE A 61 -16.90 6.88 -4.09
CA PHE A 61 -17.67 5.89 -4.83
C PHE A 61 -17.67 4.54 -4.08
N LEU A 62 -18.76 4.26 -3.37
CA LEU A 62 -18.92 3.03 -2.59
C LEU A 62 -18.65 1.75 -3.40
N SER A 63 -19.03 1.75 -4.69
CA SER A 63 -18.78 0.63 -5.61
C SER A 63 -17.30 0.32 -5.84
N LEU A 64 -16.40 1.28 -5.61
CA LEU A 64 -14.94 1.09 -5.67
C LEU A 64 -14.35 0.76 -4.31
N HIS A 65 -15.07 1.07 -3.23
CA HIS A 65 -14.66 0.71 -1.88
C HIS A 65 -14.91 -0.76 -1.57
N THR A 66 -16.00 -1.31 -2.08
CA THR A 66 -16.39 -2.71 -1.97
C THR A 66 -15.91 -3.54 -3.17
N GLU A 67 -16.10 -4.85 -3.11
CA GLU A 67 -15.90 -5.73 -4.25
C GLU A 67 -16.76 -5.35 -5.46
N LEU A 68 -16.13 -5.17 -6.61
CA LEU A 68 -16.83 -4.87 -7.86
C LEU A 68 -17.25 -6.17 -8.57
N ARG A 69 -18.47 -6.66 -8.29
CA ARG A 69 -19.02 -7.91 -8.85
C ARG A 69 -19.53 -7.77 -10.29
N HIS A 70 -18.65 -7.34 -11.18
CA HIS A 70 -18.92 -7.17 -12.60
C HIS A 70 -17.85 -7.82 -13.46
N ALA A 71 -18.22 -8.20 -14.70
CA ALA A 71 -17.23 -8.63 -15.69
C ALA A 71 -16.16 -7.55 -15.90
N PRO A 72 -14.89 -7.91 -16.17
CA PRO A 72 -13.78 -6.96 -16.28
C PRO A 72 -14.04 -5.79 -17.25
N THR A 73 -14.72 -6.05 -18.36
CA THR A 73 -15.11 -5.03 -19.36
C THR A 73 -16.09 -4.00 -18.80
N ARG A 74 -16.95 -4.38 -17.87
CA ARG A 74 -17.89 -3.47 -17.20
C ARG A 74 -17.26 -2.80 -15.98
N ALA A 75 -16.46 -3.54 -15.22
CA ALA A 75 -15.68 -3.02 -14.11
C ALA A 75 -14.76 -1.87 -14.54
N SER A 76 -14.00 -2.05 -15.63
CA SER A 76 -13.15 -1.00 -16.21
C SER A 76 -13.93 0.26 -16.58
N LYS A 77 -15.10 0.13 -17.21
CA LYS A 77 -15.97 1.28 -17.52
C LYS A 77 -16.41 2.02 -16.27
N ILE A 78 -16.81 1.31 -15.21
CA ILE A 78 -17.21 1.92 -13.93
C ILE A 78 -16.05 2.70 -13.32
N ILE A 79 -14.85 2.12 -13.28
CA ILE A 79 -13.64 2.77 -12.76
C ILE A 79 -13.33 4.03 -13.56
N VAL A 80 -13.32 3.95 -14.90
CA VAL A 80 -13.05 5.12 -15.76
C VAL A 80 -14.09 6.21 -15.56
N SER A 81 -15.38 5.86 -15.52
CA SER A 81 -16.45 6.82 -15.25
C SER A 81 -16.27 7.52 -13.90
N ALA A 82 -15.90 6.78 -12.84
CA ALA A 82 -15.63 7.36 -11.51
C ALA A 82 -14.45 8.35 -11.55
N CYS A 83 -13.37 8.03 -12.28
CA CYS A 83 -12.26 8.95 -12.50
C CYS A 83 -12.70 10.22 -13.24
N CYS A 84 -13.48 10.09 -14.31
CA CYS A 84 -14.00 11.23 -15.07
C CYS A 84 -14.89 12.13 -14.19
N LEU A 85 -15.81 11.53 -13.43
CA LEU A 85 -16.68 12.25 -12.50
C LEU A 85 -15.87 12.99 -11.44
N ARG A 86 -14.86 12.34 -10.84
CA ARG A 86 -13.99 12.99 -9.87
C ARG A 86 -13.26 14.20 -10.46
N ASN A 87 -12.73 14.06 -11.66
CA ASN A 87 -12.04 15.16 -12.34
C ASN A 87 -13.00 16.32 -12.61
N TYR A 88 -14.24 16.03 -13.01
CA TYR A 88 -15.28 17.04 -13.18
C TYR A 88 -15.60 17.76 -11.87
N CYS A 89 -15.76 17.04 -10.75
CA CYS A 89 -15.94 17.64 -9.42
C CYS A 89 -14.78 18.58 -9.03
N ILE A 90 -13.54 18.22 -9.38
CA ILE A 90 -12.36 19.07 -9.13
C ILE A 90 -12.43 20.35 -9.98
N GLU A 91 -12.80 20.23 -11.25
CA GLU A 91 -12.92 21.36 -12.17
C GLU A 91 -14.03 22.34 -11.77
N THR A 92 -15.17 21.82 -11.30
CA THR A 92 -16.29 22.63 -10.78
C THR A 92 -16.05 23.17 -9.38
N ARG A 93 -14.92 22.85 -8.75
CA ARG A 93 -14.58 23.20 -7.35
C ARG A 93 -15.64 22.75 -6.37
N GLU A 94 -16.21 21.57 -6.60
CA GLU A 94 -17.06 20.92 -5.62
C GLU A 94 -16.29 20.70 -4.32
N GLN A 95 -17.01 20.74 -3.19
CA GLN A 95 -16.40 20.52 -1.90
C GLN A 95 -15.75 19.13 -1.84
N PRO A 96 -14.57 18.99 -1.23
CA PRO A 96 -13.90 17.70 -1.13
C PRO A 96 -14.76 16.71 -0.33
N PHE A 97 -14.98 15.52 -0.90
CA PHE A 97 -15.67 14.44 -0.21
C PHE A 97 -14.91 14.03 1.07
N THR A 98 -15.53 14.26 2.23
CA THR A 98 -14.94 14.03 3.54
C THR A 98 -15.29 12.65 4.09
N ALA A 99 -14.56 12.21 5.13
CA ALA A 99 -14.85 10.94 5.80
C ALA A 99 -16.24 10.91 6.46
N ASN A 100 -16.80 12.09 6.82
CA ASN A 100 -18.13 12.20 7.42
C ASN A 100 -19.26 11.98 6.39
N GLU A 101 -18.98 12.18 5.10
CA GLU A 101 -19.93 11.98 4.00
C GLU A 101 -19.84 10.57 3.42
N ALA A 102 -18.80 9.81 3.78
CA ALA A 102 -18.66 8.42 3.37
C ALA A 102 -19.78 7.59 3.98
N ILE A 103 -20.51 6.86 3.13
CA ILE A 103 -21.50 5.89 3.58
C ILE A 103 -20.76 4.81 4.39
N PRO A 104 -21.13 4.58 5.66
CA PRO A 104 -20.53 3.51 6.45
C PRO A 104 -20.66 2.18 5.71
N GLN A 105 -19.60 1.39 5.66
CA GLN A 105 -19.68 0.04 5.11
C GLN A 105 -20.74 -0.74 5.89
N GLN A 106 -21.87 -1.05 5.22
CA GLN A 106 -22.98 -1.79 5.80
C GLN A 106 -22.64 -3.28 6.04
N TYR A 107 -21.54 -3.75 5.44
CA TYR A 107 -21.00 -5.11 5.55
C TYR A 107 -19.49 -5.01 5.86
N PRO A 108 -19.09 -4.96 7.14
CA PRO A 108 -17.68 -4.87 7.51
C PRO A 108 -16.87 -6.06 7.00
N GLU A 109 -17.50 -7.22 6.84
CA GLU A 109 -16.94 -8.43 6.24
C GLU A 109 -16.78 -8.42 4.70
N ALA A 110 -17.31 -7.42 3.99
CA ALA A 110 -17.25 -7.33 2.52
C ALA A 110 -16.13 -6.43 1.99
N GLY A 111 -15.32 -5.85 2.89
CA GLY A 111 -14.09 -5.18 2.56
C GLY A 111 -12.92 -6.17 2.58
N ASP A 112 -11.89 -5.88 1.78
CA ASP A 112 -10.55 -6.45 1.95
C ASP A 112 -9.89 -5.85 3.21
N ASP A 113 -10.60 -5.90 4.34
CA ASP A 113 -10.01 -5.71 5.65
C ASP A 113 -9.30 -7.03 5.94
N GLU A 114 -8.09 -7.20 5.39
CA GLU A 114 -7.11 -8.03 6.06
C GLU A 114 -6.93 -7.42 7.45
N THR A 115 -7.79 -7.82 8.39
CA THR A 115 -7.39 -7.88 9.78
C THR A 115 -6.19 -8.80 9.78
N ASP A 116 -5.02 -8.17 9.79
CA ASP A 116 -3.71 -8.74 10.05
C ASP A 116 -3.89 -9.64 11.28
N VAL A 117 -4.22 -10.92 11.08
CA VAL A 117 -4.17 -11.89 12.15
C VAL A 117 -2.70 -11.95 12.45
N PRO A 118 -2.23 -11.49 13.62
CA PRO A 118 -0.81 -11.40 13.85
C PRO A 118 -0.25 -12.84 13.89
N ASP A 119 0.32 -13.30 12.77
CA ASP A 119 1.20 -14.46 12.75
C ASP A 119 2.55 -14.07 13.37
N ALA A 120 2.48 -13.63 14.63
CA ALA A 120 3.64 -13.30 15.43
C ALA A 120 4.31 -14.58 15.98
N GLY A 121 3.71 -15.76 15.78
CA GLY A 121 4.13 -17.01 16.40
C GLY A 121 4.99 -17.92 15.53
N GLU A 122 4.70 -18.07 14.24
CA GLU A 122 5.36 -19.11 13.43
C GLU A 122 6.68 -18.67 12.81
N ALA A 123 6.79 -17.40 12.40
CA ALA A 123 7.98 -16.91 11.69
C ALA A 123 9.24 -16.86 12.58
N GLN A 124 9.11 -16.45 13.85
CA GLN A 124 10.23 -16.44 14.80
C GLN A 124 10.68 -17.86 15.16
N SER A 125 9.73 -18.78 15.31
CA SER A 125 10.01 -20.19 15.64
C SER A 125 10.74 -20.90 14.50
N LYS A 126 10.30 -20.68 13.25
CA LYS A 126 10.96 -21.21 12.03
C LYS A 126 12.37 -20.65 11.84
N MET A 127 12.59 -19.35 12.10
CA MET A 127 13.92 -18.74 11.97
C MET A 127 14.91 -19.23 13.04
N THR A 128 14.44 -19.44 14.27
CA THR A 128 15.26 -19.98 15.37
C THR A 128 15.65 -21.44 15.13
N ALA A 129 14.72 -22.25 14.61
CA ALA A 129 14.97 -23.64 14.25
C ALA A 129 15.99 -23.78 13.11
N ILE A 130 15.94 -22.89 12.11
CA ILE A 130 16.92 -22.87 11.00
C ILE A 130 18.32 -22.49 11.50
N LEU A 131 18.41 -21.51 12.41
CA LEU A 131 19.69 -21.09 13.01
C LEU A 131 20.32 -22.19 13.87
N GLN A 132 19.52 -22.90 14.68
CA GLN A 132 20.00 -24.05 15.46
C GLN A 132 20.48 -25.18 14.55
N LYS A 133 19.75 -25.50 13.48
CA LYS A 133 20.13 -26.56 12.54
C LYS A 133 21.41 -26.23 11.76
N LYS A 134 21.66 -24.94 11.49
CA LYS A 134 22.89 -24.46 10.85
C LYS A 134 24.10 -24.53 11.80
N ASN A 135 23.92 -24.18 13.07
CA ASN A 135 24.98 -24.24 14.08
C ASN A 135 25.37 -25.68 14.43
N ALA A 136 24.42 -26.61 14.50
CA ALA A 136 24.70 -28.04 14.71
C ALA A 136 25.47 -28.70 13.56
N ARG A 137 25.37 -28.17 12.34
CA ARG A 137 26.11 -28.64 11.15
C ARG A 137 27.53 -28.09 11.06
N LEU A 138 27.85 -27.06 11.83
CA LEU A 138 29.17 -26.41 11.84
C LEU A 138 30.04 -26.86 13.02
N SER A 139 29.49 -27.62 13.98
CA SER A 139 30.22 -28.21 15.11
C SER A 139 30.42 -29.73 14.98
N SER A 140 30.22 -30.28 13.78
CA SER A 140 30.53 -31.66 13.36
C SER A 140 31.50 -31.61 12.22
#